data_AF-A0A2G5CCV2-F1
#
_entry.id   AF-A0A2G5CCV2-F1
#
_cell.length_a   1.000
_cell.length_b   1.000
_cell.length_c   1.000
_cell.angle_alpha   90.00
_cell.angle_beta   90.00
_cell.angle_gamma   90.00
#
_symmetry.space_group_name_H-M   'P 1'
#
loop_
_entity.id
_entity.type
_entity.pdbx_description
1 polymer ?
#
loop_
_entity_poly.entity_id
_entity_poly.type
_entity_poly.pdbx_seq_one_letter_code
_entity_poly.pdbx_strand_id
1 'polypeptide(L)'
;MSSSSCFSSIYQKKKKKKETPKKEMARSISYINGSQLLSLKRRPNIAIVDVRDDERTYDAHIAGSLHYPSSTFSNKISDLAQNVKGKDTLVFHCALSQVRGPSCARRFADYLSEMKEAVDIKNVLILERGFNGWEASGRPVCRCTENPCKNEIP
;
A
#
# COMPACT_ATOMS: atom_id res chain seq x y z
N MET A 1 73.40 -20.83 4.55
CA MET A 1 72.72 -21.47 3.41
C MET A 1 71.64 -22.38 3.94
N SER A 2 70.42 -22.18 3.45
CA SER A 2 69.31 -23.14 3.40
C SER A 2 68.77 -23.71 4.72
N SER A 3 67.62 -23.28 5.23
CA SER A 3 66.23 -23.40 4.70
C SER A 3 65.50 -24.61 5.29
N SER A 4 64.23 -24.34 5.67
CA SER A 4 63.08 -25.26 5.70
C SER A 4 63.05 -26.37 6.76
N SER A 5 61.91 -26.73 7.36
CA SER A 5 60.53 -26.30 7.08
C SER A 5 59.62 -26.61 8.27
N CYS A 6 58.74 -25.65 8.52
CA CYS A 6 57.61 -25.62 9.42
C CYS A 6 56.59 -26.73 9.07
N PHE A 7 56.23 -27.57 10.04
CA PHE A 7 55.04 -28.42 9.98
C PHE A 7 54.03 -27.88 10.98
N SER A 8 52.97 -27.23 10.50
CA SER A 8 51.77 -27.02 11.30
C SER A 8 50.52 -27.20 10.46
N SER A 9 49.89 -28.34 10.72
CA SER A 9 48.45 -28.57 10.86
C SER A 9 47.50 -27.90 9.87
N ILE A 10 47.03 -28.76 8.97
CA ILE A 10 45.86 -28.64 8.12
C ILE A 10 44.61 -28.45 8.99
N TYR A 11 44.04 -27.25 9.06
CA TYR A 11 42.63 -27.05 9.45
C TYR A 11 42.16 -25.64 9.04
N GLN A 12 41.57 -25.49 7.85
CA GLN A 12 40.61 -24.40 7.60
C GLN A 12 39.43 -24.90 6.76
N LYS A 13 38.31 -25.12 7.46
CA LYS A 13 36.96 -25.37 6.92
C LYS A 13 36.60 -24.26 5.93
N LYS A 14 36.41 -24.60 4.66
CA LYS A 14 35.73 -23.77 3.67
C LYS A 14 34.31 -23.47 4.17
N LYS A 15 34.08 -22.28 4.73
CA LYS A 15 32.73 -21.75 4.94
C LYS A 15 32.15 -21.41 3.57
N LYS A 16 31.26 -22.28 3.07
CA LYS A 16 30.34 -21.96 1.98
C LYS A 16 29.62 -20.66 2.34
N LYS A 17 29.91 -19.57 1.61
CA LYS A 17 29.08 -18.38 1.62
C LYS A 17 27.70 -18.80 1.13
N LYS A 18 26.72 -18.83 2.04
CA LYS A 18 25.31 -18.93 1.67
C LYS A 18 24.96 -17.59 1.03
N GLU A 19 24.92 -17.56 -0.30
CA GLU A 19 24.32 -16.46 -1.03
C GLU A 19 22.85 -16.41 -0.61
N THR A 20 22.50 -15.36 0.11
CA THR A 20 21.11 -15.05 0.46
C THR A 20 20.40 -14.65 -0.83
N PRO A 21 19.25 -15.25 -1.16
CA PRO A 21 18.44 -14.75 -2.27
C PRO A 21 18.07 -13.29 -1.94
N LYS A 22 18.22 -12.39 -2.92
CA LYS A 22 17.74 -11.00 -2.82
C LYS A 22 16.26 -11.06 -2.48
N LYS A 23 15.94 -10.88 -1.20
CA LYS A 23 14.57 -10.73 -0.70
C LYS A 23 14.11 -9.39 -1.23
N GLU A 24 13.36 -9.42 -2.32
CA GLU A 24 12.66 -8.26 -2.87
C GLU A 24 11.95 -7.56 -1.69
N MET A 25 12.26 -6.28 -1.45
CA MET A 25 11.81 -5.60 -0.25
C MET A 25 10.27 -5.58 -0.28
N ALA A 26 9.65 -6.31 0.65
CA ALA A 26 8.21 -6.26 0.84
C ALA A 26 7.82 -4.79 1.05
N ARG A 27 6.95 -4.27 0.19
CA ARG A 27 6.47 -2.88 0.28
C ARG A 27 5.88 -2.67 1.67
N SER A 28 6.35 -1.64 2.37
CA SER A 28 5.96 -1.41 3.77
C SER A 28 4.51 -0.94 3.83
N ILE A 29 3.67 -1.70 4.56
CA ILE A 29 2.32 -1.28 4.92
C ILE A 29 2.40 -0.49 6.23
N SER A 30 1.86 0.72 6.26
CA SER A 30 1.86 1.58 7.45
C SER A 30 0.51 2.24 7.68
N TYR A 31 0.24 2.64 8.91
CA TYR A 31 -1.02 3.31 9.27
C TYR A 31 -0.80 4.82 9.35
N ILE A 32 -1.83 5.57 8.94
CA ILE A 32 -1.86 7.03 9.02
C ILE A 32 -3.20 7.50 9.58
N ASN A 33 -3.21 8.63 10.27
CA ASN A 33 -4.43 9.26 10.74
C ASN A 33 -5.01 10.25 9.70
N GLY A 34 -6.23 10.74 9.94
CA GLY A 34 -6.89 11.69 9.03
C GLY A 34 -6.15 13.03 8.85
N SER A 35 -5.40 13.49 9.85
CA SER A 35 -4.61 14.73 9.73
C SER A 35 -3.40 14.54 8.80
N GLN A 36 -2.73 13.40 8.90
CA GLN A 36 -1.63 13.03 8.02
C GLN A 36 -2.13 12.85 6.58
N LEU A 37 -3.28 12.21 6.38
CA LEU A 37 -3.89 12.08 5.06
C LEU A 37 -4.17 13.44 4.41
N LEU A 38 -4.65 14.43 5.17
CA LEU A 38 -4.90 15.77 4.64
C LEU A 38 -3.60 16.45 4.18
N SER A 39 -2.52 16.34 4.96
CA SER A 39 -1.21 16.86 4.58
C SER A 39 -0.64 16.16 3.34
N LEU A 40 -0.86 14.85 3.24
CA LEU A 40 -0.41 14.03 2.13
C LEU A 40 -1.17 14.34 0.83
N LYS A 41 -2.51 14.49 0.90
CA LYS A 41 -3.37 14.70 -0.28
C LYS A 41 -3.01 15.94 -1.10
N ARG A 42 -2.32 16.93 -0.51
CA ARG A 42 -1.76 18.09 -1.23
C ARG A 42 -0.81 17.71 -2.37
N ARG A 43 -0.28 16.47 -2.37
CA ARG A 43 0.63 15.99 -3.39
C ARG A 43 -0.16 15.19 -4.47
N PRO A 44 0.10 15.42 -5.76
CA PRO A 44 -0.65 14.78 -6.85
C PRO A 44 -0.31 13.30 -7.06
N ASN A 45 0.76 12.81 -6.43
CA ASN A 45 1.27 11.44 -6.51
C ASN A 45 0.53 10.44 -5.60
N ILE A 46 -0.54 10.87 -4.93
CA ILE A 46 -1.30 10.04 -3.98
C ILE A 46 -2.64 9.60 -4.59
N ALA A 47 -3.04 8.38 -4.26
CA ALA A 47 -4.38 7.86 -4.53
C ALA A 47 -5.02 7.32 -3.26
N ILE A 48 -6.30 7.65 -3.04
CA ILE A 48 -7.10 7.15 -1.91
C ILE A 48 -8.04 6.09 -2.44
N VAL A 49 -8.04 4.91 -1.82
CA VAL A 49 -8.84 3.75 -2.22
C VAL A 49 -9.83 3.43 -1.10
N ASP A 50 -11.11 3.59 -1.41
CA ASP A 50 -12.23 3.20 -0.55
C ASP A 50 -12.64 1.78 -0.90
N VAL A 51 -12.51 0.86 0.05
CA VAL A 51 -12.87 -0.56 -0.13
C VAL A 51 -14.19 -0.95 0.55
N ARG A 52 -15.01 0.03 0.94
CA ARG A 52 -16.40 -0.24 1.35
C ARG A 52 -17.20 -0.80 0.17
N ASP A 53 -18.22 -1.59 0.48
CA ASP A 53 -19.09 -2.18 -0.53
C ASP A 53 -20.22 -1.17 -0.81
N ASP A 54 -21.48 -1.58 -0.72
CA ASP A 54 -22.63 -0.73 -1.09
C ASP A 54 -22.86 0.42 -0.09
N GLU A 55 -22.28 0.35 1.11
CA GLU A 55 -22.43 1.37 2.15
C GLU A 55 -21.92 2.74 1.68
N ARG A 56 -20.92 2.76 0.79
CA ARG A 56 -20.39 4.00 0.19
C ARG A 56 -21.46 4.79 -0.57
N THR A 57 -22.45 4.13 -1.16
CA THR A 57 -23.46 4.79 -2.00
C THR A 57 -24.44 5.62 -1.18
N TYR A 58 -24.75 5.16 0.02
CA TYR A 58 -25.68 5.83 0.93
C TYR A 58 -24.97 6.85 1.82
N ASP A 59 -23.72 6.56 2.18
CA ASP A 59 -22.88 7.45 2.95
C ASP A 59 -22.14 8.46 2.05
N ALA A 60 -21.48 9.43 2.68
CA ALA A 60 -20.48 10.21 1.97
C ALA A 60 -19.16 9.39 1.83
N HIS A 61 -18.21 9.92 1.07
CA HIS A 61 -16.88 9.36 0.89
C HIS A 61 -15.83 10.47 0.87
N ILE A 62 -14.56 10.09 0.99
CA ILE A 62 -13.46 11.06 0.88
C ILE A 62 -13.40 11.54 -0.56
N ALA A 63 -13.46 12.86 -0.80
CA ALA A 63 -13.45 13.39 -2.16
C ALA A 63 -12.18 12.94 -2.91
N GLY A 64 -12.29 12.67 -4.21
CA GLY A 64 -11.21 12.15 -5.04
C GLY A 64 -10.79 10.70 -4.74
N SER A 65 -11.52 9.97 -3.88
CA SER A 65 -11.26 8.55 -3.64
C SER A 65 -11.80 7.66 -4.75
N LEU A 66 -11.00 6.65 -5.09
CA LEU A 66 -11.36 5.57 -5.99
C LEU A 66 -12.15 4.50 -5.24
N HIS A 67 -13.22 3.98 -5.84
CA HIS A 67 -14.04 2.95 -5.21
C HIS A 67 -13.71 1.55 -5.73
N TYR A 68 -13.25 0.68 -4.83
CA TYR A 68 -12.92 -0.72 -5.11
C TYR A 68 -13.47 -1.64 -4.01
N PRO A 69 -14.73 -2.09 -4.11
CA PRO A 69 -15.40 -2.89 -3.09
C PRO A 69 -14.61 -4.12 -2.67
N SER A 70 -14.55 -4.40 -1.37
CA SER A 70 -13.81 -5.53 -0.82
C SER A 70 -14.27 -6.89 -1.37
N SER A 71 -15.58 -7.02 -1.65
CA SER A 71 -16.23 -8.20 -2.21
C SER A 71 -15.72 -8.56 -3.62
N THR A 72 -15.41 -7.56 -4.45
CA THR A 72 -14.96 -7.73 -5.84
C THR A 72 -13.50 -7.32 -6.04
N PHE A 73 -12.79 -7.03 -4.95
CA PHE A 73 -11.45 -6.44 -4.97
C PHE A 73 -10.44 -7.27 -5.75
N SER A 74 -10.41 -8.59 -5.54
CA SER A 74 -9.47 -9.49 -6.22
C SER A 74 -9.60 -9.46 -7.74
N ASN A 75 -10.83 -9.30 -8.25
CA ASN A 75 -11.09 -9.27 -9.70
C ASN A 75 -10.71 -7.90 -10.30
N LYS A 76 -10.83 -6.83 -9.50
CA LYS A 76 -10.55 -5.44 -9.91
C LYS A 76 -9.14 -4.96 -9.55
N ILE A 77 -8.30 -5.84 -9.00
CA ILE A 77 -6.96 -5.48 -8.52
C ILE A 77 -6.04 -5.02 -9.65
N SER A 78 -6.21 -5.60 -10.85
CA SER A 78 -5.49 -5.21 -12.06
C SER A 78 -5.96 -3.83 -12.55
N ASP A 79 -7.27 -3.58 -12.57
CA ASP A 79 -7.84 -2.27 -12.91
C ASP A 79 -7.35 -1.18 -11.95
N LEU A 80 -7.26 -1.50 -10.65
CA LEU A 80 -6.68 -0.60 -9.65
C LEU A 80 -5.24 -0.26 -10.00
N ALA A 81 -4.40 -1.25 -10.29
CA ALA A 81 -3.00 -1.04 -10.65
C ALA A 81 -2.84 -0.16 -11.90
N GLN A 82 -3.73 -0.30 -12.89
CA GLN A 82 -3.74 0.56 -14.08
C GLN A 82 -4.16 2.00 -13.75
N ASN A 83 -5.21 2.20 -12.94
CA ASN A 83 -5.71 3.52 -12.58
C ASN A 83 -4.78 4.32 -11.67
N VAL A 84 -3.96 3.64 -10.87
CA VAL A 84 -2.96 4.28 -9.98
C VAL A 84 -1.56 4.33 -10.61
N LYS A 85 -1.43 4.04 -11.91
CA LYS A 85 -0.16 4.13 -12.61
C LYS A 85 0.39 5.57 -12.53
N GLY A 86 1.67 5.72 -12.19
CA GLY A 86 2.31 7.01 -11.95
C GLY A 86 2.06 7.62 -10.56
N LYS A 87 1.33 6.92 -9.67
CA LYS A 87 1.20 7.27 -8.25
C LYS A 87 2.27 6.54 -7.45
N ASP A 88 2.83 7.21 -6.42
CA ASP A 88 3.86 6.60 -5.57
C ASP A 88 3.33 6.12 -4.21
N THR A 89 2.15 6.60 -3.81
CA THR A 89 1.59 6.36 -2.49
C THR A 89 0.10 6.07 -2.62
N LEU A 90 -0.32 4.92 -2.09
CA LEU A 90 -1.73 4.56 -1.99
C LEU A 90 -2.18 4.55 -0.54
N VAL A 91 -3.39 5.02 -0.29
CA VAL A 91 -4.02 5.01 1.03
C VAL A 91 -5.32 4.23 0.95
N PHE A 92 -5.37 3.08 1.60
CA PHE A 92 -6.56 2.24 1.70
C PHE A 92 -7.38 2.59 2.94
N HIS A 93 -8.70 2.55 2.81
CA HIS A 93 -9.59 2.65 3.97
C HIS A 93 -10.88 1.86 3.76
N CYS A 94 -11.55 1.51 4.86
CA CYS A 94 -12.95 1.07 4.82
C CYS A 94 -13.80 1.94 5.77
N ALA A 95 -14.84 1.38 6.39
CA ALA A 95 -15.64 2.10 7.40
C ALA A 95 -14.82 2.39 8.67
N LEU A 96 -14.18 1.36 9.24
CA LEU A 96 -13.35 1.45 10.46
C LEU A 96 -11.87 1.12 10.23
N SER A 97 -11.52 0.62 9.05
CA SER A 97 -10.18 0.12 8.68
C SER A 97 -9.60 -0.98 9.58
N GLN A 98 -10.45 -1.83 10.17
CA GLN A 98 -10.02 -2.94 11.04
C GLN A 98 -9.85 -4.28 10.31
N VAL A 99 -10.66 -4.53 9.27
CA VAL A 99 -10.67 -5.83 8.56
C VAL A 99 -10.48 -5.63 7.06
N ARG A 100 -11.48 -5.05 6.39
CA ARG A 100 -11.49 -4.87 4.92
C ARG A 100 -10.31 -4.04 4.41
N GLY A 101 -10.04 -2.89 5.04
CA GLY A 101 -8.93 -1.99 4.66
C GLY A 101 -7.56 -2.69 4.69
N PRO A 102 -7.12 -3.24 5.83
CA PRO A 102 -5.85 -3.96 5.93
C PRO A 102 -5.75 -5.18 5.01
N SER A 103 -6.84 -5.94 4.85
CA SER A 103 -6.87 -7.11 3.98
C SER A 103 -6.66 -6.73 2.50
N CYS A 104 -7.36 -5.71 2.01
CA CYS A 104 -7.22 -5.26 0.62
C CYS A 104 -5.86 -4.62 0.37
N ALA A 105 -5.34 -3.83 1.33
CA ALA A 105 -4.00 -3.26 1.25
C ALA A 105 -2.91 -4.33 1.14
N ARG A 106 -3.03 -5.41 1.92
CA ARG A 106 -2.10 -6.55 1.84
C ARG A 106 -2.20 -7.28 0.51
N ARG A 107 -3.41 -7.63 0.06
CA ARG A 107 -3.62 -8.25 -1.26
C ARG A 107 -3.02 -7.42 -2.39
N PHE A 108 -3.17 -6.10 -2.33
CA PHE A 108 -2.58 -5.20 -3.31
C PHE A 108 -1.05 -5.18 -3.23
N ALA A 109 -0.48 -5.13 -2.02
CA ALA A 109 0.97 -5.22 -1.85
C ALA A 109 1.54 -6.54 -2.39
N ASP A 110 0.85 -7.66 -2.16
CA ASP A 110 1.21 -8.98 -2.68
C ASP A 110 1.14 -9.00 -4.21
N TYR A 111 0.04 -8.49 -4.79
CA TYR A 111 -0.11 -8.33 -6.24
C TYR A 111 1.01 -7.50 -6.86
N LEU A 112 1.38 -6.38 -6.25
CA LEU A 112 2.50 -5.54 -6.71
C LEU A 112 3.87 -6.24 -6.62
N SER A 113 4.03 -7.23 -5.74
CA SER A 113 5.26 -8.02 -5.65
C SER A 113 5.37 -9.09 -6.74
N GLU A 114 4.24 -9.58 -7.24
CA GLU A 114 4.19 -10.54 -8.33
C GLU A 114 4.35 -9.87 -9.70
N MET A 115 3.91 -8.61 -9.82
CA MET A 115 4.06 -7.81 -11.02
C MET A 115 5.54 -7.42 -11.23
N LYS A 116 6.14 -7.96 -12.29
CA LYS A 116 7.53 -7.64 -12.71
C LYS A 116 7.70 -6.22 -13.29
N GLU A 117 6.60 -5.55 -13.57
CA GLU A 117 6.61 -4.17 -14.02
C GLU A 117 6.94 -3.25 -12.83
N ALA A 118 7.82 -2.28 -13.06
CA ALA A 118 8.16 -1.27 -12.07
C ALA A 118 6.94 -0.36 -11.84
N VAL A 119 6.04 -0.78 -10.96
CA VAL A 119 4.97 0.08 -10.48
C VAL A 119 5.59 1.08 -9.51
N ASP A 120 5.46 2.37 -9.80
CA ASP A 120 6.05 3.50 -9.03
C ASP A 120 5.59 3.60 -7.58
N ILE A 121 4.65 2.73 -7.18
CA ILE A 121 4.09 2.64 -5.84
C ILE A 121 5.16 2.15 -4.87
N LYS A 122 5.61 3.06 -4.01
CA LYS A 122 6.57 2.84 -2.94
C LYS A 122 5.89 2.56 -1.61
N ASN A 123 4.79 3.26 -1.34
CA ASN A 123 4.12 3.25 -0.05
C ASN A 123 2.68 2.77 -0.18
N VAL A 124 2.32 1.78 0.64
CA VAL A 124 0.94 1.36 0.85
C VAL A 124 0.54 1.72 2.28
N LEU A 125 -0.43 2.61 2.41
CA LEU A 125 -0.86 3.16 3.69
C LEU A 125 -2.30 2.74 3.99
N ILE A 126 -2.66 2.71 5.26
CA ILE A 126 -4.01 2.44 5.74
C ILE A 126 -4.49 3.63 6.58
N LEU A 127 -5.64 4.19 6.25
CA LEU A 127 -6.25 5.26 7.04
C LEU A 127 -6.87 4.67 8.31
N GLU A 128 -6.33 5.04 9.46
CA GLU A 128 -6.84 4.68 10.77
C GLU A 128 -8.26 5.22 10.98
N ARG A 129 -9.08 4.43 11.68
CA ARG A 129 -10.50 4.72 11.97
C ARG A 129 -11.41 4.83 10.74
N GLY A 130 -10.87 4.61 9.54
CA GLY A 130 -11.61 4.57 8.29
C GLY A 130 -12.42 5.83 8.00
N PHE A 131 -13.49 5.66 7.22
CA PHE A 131 -14.40 6.73 6.85
C PHE A 131 -15.11 7.33 8.07
N ASN A 132 -15.51 6.51 9.05
CA ASN A 132 -16.22 7.01 10.25
C ASN A 132 -15.34 7.97 11.05
N GLY A 133 -14.05 7.67 11.20
CA GLY A 133 -13.10 8.56 11.86
C GLY A 133 -12.84 9.84 11.07
N TRP A 134 -12.85 9.75 9.74
CA TRP A 134 -12.73 10.93 8.86
C TRP A 134 -13.93 11.87 9.04
N GLU A 135 -15.14 11.33 8.91
CA GLU A 135 -16.39 12.09 9.05
C GLU A 135 -16.55 12.67 10.46
N ALA A 136 -16.31 11.88 11.51
CA ALA A 136 -16.39 12.33 12.90
C ALA A 136 -15.41 13.47 13.23
N SER A 137 -14.33 13.61 12.46
CA SER A 137 -13.38 14.73 12.61
C SER A 137 -13.81 16.01 11.90
N GLY A 138 -15.01 16.05 11.32
CA GLY A 138 -15.55 17.23 10.62
C GLY A 138 -14.83 17.54 9.31
N ARG A 139 -14.14 16.56 8.73
CA ARG A 139 -13.38 16.74 7.49
C ARG A 139 -14.29 16.76 6.26
N PRO A 140 -13.88 17.43 5.18
CA PRO A 140 -14.67 17.50 3.96
C PRO A 140 -14.94 16.12 3.36
N VAL A 141 -16.19 15.89 3.01
CA VAL A 141 -16.69 14.65 2.40
C VAL A 141 -17.46 14.97 1.12
N CYS A 142 -17.52 14.00 0.21
CA CYS A 142 -18.25 14.09 -1.04
C CYS A 142 -19.41 13.09 -1.04
N ARG A 143 -20.52 13.46 -1.69
CA ARG A 143 -21.71 12.60 -1.86
C ARG A 143 -22.03 12.29 -3.33
N CYS A 144 -21.07 12.49 -4.24
CA CYS A 144 -21.28 12.13 -5.64
C CYS A 144 -21.39 10.62 -5.83
N THR A 145 -22.10 10.20 -6.86
CA THR A 145 -22.22 8.78 -7.23
C THR A 145 -21.21 8.35 -8.30
N GLU A 146 -20.37 9.27 -8.78
CA GLU A 146 -19.36 9.00 -9.81
C GLU A 146 -18.16 8.21 -9.26
N ASN A 147 -17.65 7.27 -10.08
CA ASN A 147 -16.40 6.55 -9.83
C ASN A 147 -15.50 6.64 -11.08
N PRO A 148 -14.32 7.28 -11.02
CA PRO A 148 -13.73 7.94 -9.85
C PRO A 148 -14.46 9.23 -9.45
N CYS A 149 -14.39 9.57 -8.16
CA CYS A 149 -14.95 10.83 -7.64
C CYS A 149 -14.21 12.02 -8.25
N LYS A 150 -14.93 12.90 -8.97
CA LYS A 150 -14.34 14.11 -9.60
C LYS A 150 -14.16 15.29 -8.64
N ASN A 151 -14.77 15.23 -7.46
CA ASN A 151 -14.68 16.32 -6.49
C ASN A 151 -13.34 16.28 -5.77
N GLU A 152 -12.62 17.40 -5.82
CA GLU A 152 -11.43 17.61 -5.01
C GLU A 152 -11.81 18.18 -3.64
N ILE A 153 -10.99 17.90 -2.63
CA ILE A 153 -11.16 18.57 -1.34
C ILE A 153 -10.55 19.97 -1.51
N PRO A 154 -11.30 21.07 -1.22
CA PRO A 154 -10.75 22.42 -1.29
C PRO A 154 -9.60 22.65 -0.29
#